data_AF-A0A7S2F1R2-F1
#
_entry.id   AF-A0A7S2F1R2-F1
#
_cell.length_a   1.000
_cell.length_b   1.000
_cell.length_c   1.000
_cell.angle_alpha   90.00
_cell.angle_beta   90.00
_cell.angle_gamma   90.00
#
_symmetry.space_group_name_H-M   'P 1'
#
loop_
_entity.id
_entity.type
_entity.pdbx_description
1 polymer ?
#
loop_
_entity_poly.entity_id
_entity_poly.type
_entity_poly.pdbx_seq_one_letter_code
_entity_poly.pdbx_strand_id
1 'polypeptide(L)'
;EYISQRLPTALHGCFASQVQQLKDGISSVSVMEEENVIVKAIKDAFAVTDQEFSDHAREQGHKDGSTALLVLLAHGFEALPTQSSVPGCKGGVAKLFVANCGDCRAIVVRGRKARRLTEDHKPERRDETARIQKAGGIVIQDMNTGIFRVARKK
;
A
#
# COMPACT_ATOMS: atom_id res chain seq x y z
N GLU A 1 12.92 -2.98 -10.56
CA GLU A 1 12.69 -1.53 -10.72
C GLU A 1 11.25 -1.16 -11.15
N TYR A 2 10.54 -2.05 -11.87
CA TYR A 2 9.20 -1.79 -12.39
C TYR A 2 8.21 -1.25 -11.34
N ILE A 3 8.00 -1.97 -10.24
CA ILE A 3 7.03 -1.59 -9.20
C ILE A 3 7.36 -0.21 -8.57
N SER A 4 8.62 0.05 -8.26
CA SER A 4 9.04 1.32 -7.65
C SER A 4 8.86 2.52 -8.57
N GLN A 5 8.91 2.32 -9.89
CA GLN A 5 8.66 3.37 -10.87
C GLN A 5 7.16 3.54 -11.16
N ARG A 6 6.39 2.45 -11.24
CA ARG A 6 4.96 2.49 -11.63
C ARG A 6 4.01 2.82 -10.48
N LEU A 7 4.24 2.28 -9.29
CA LEU A 7 3.32 2.44 -8.15
C LEU A 7 3.08 3.91 -7.77
N PRO A 8 4.09 4.80 -7.71
CA PRO A 8 3.85 6.22 -7.42
C PRO A 8 3.02 6.91 -8.50
N THR A 9 3.28 6.61 -9.79
CA THR A 9 2.51 7.16 -10.91
C THR A 9 1.07 6.67 -10.89
N ALA A 10 0.85 5.37 -10.63
CA ALA A 10 -0.48 4.79 -10.48
C ALA A 10 -1.22 5.44 -9.30
N LEU A 11 -0.56 5.65 -8.17
CA LEU A 11 -1.14 6.33 -7.00
C LEU A 11 -1.61 7.74 -7.34
N HIS A 12 -0.77 8.51 -8.04
CA HIS A 12 -1.15 9.85 -8.47
C HIS A 12 -2.39 9.83 -9.38
N GLY A 13 -2.42 8.94 -10.37
CA GLY A 13 -3.57 8.78 -11.28
C GLY A 13 -4.84 8.32 -10.58
N CYS A 14 -4.75 7.30 -9.72
CA CYS A 14 -5.87 6.80 -8.93
C CYS A 14 -6.43 7.87 -7.99
N PHE A 15 -5.56 8.61 -7.29
CA PHE A 15 -6.00 9.70 -6.42
C PHE A 15 -6.71 10.80 -7.20
N ALA A 16 -6.14 11.26 -8.32
CA ALA A 16 -6.79 12.25 -9.17
C ALA A 16 -8.17 11.78 -9.67
N SER A 17 -8.30 10.51 -10.06
CA SER A 17 -9.58 9.91 -10.46
C SER A 17 -10.60 9.88 -9.31
N GLN A 18 -10.18 9.52 -8.09
CA GLN A 18 -11.06 9.57 -6.92
C GLN A 18 -11.53 11.01 -6.62
N VAL A 19 -10.64 12.00 -6.73
CA VAL A 19 -10.99 13.42 -6.50
C VAL A 19 -11.96 13.93 -7.54
N GLN A 20 -11.81 13.54 -8.82
CA GLN A 20 -12.74 13.94 -9.89
C GLN A 20 -14.16 13.39 -9.70
N GLN A 21 -14.31 12.29 -8.96
CA GLN A 21 -15.63 11.73 -8.61
C GLN A 21 -16.33 12.52 -7.49
N LEU A 22 -15.62 13.42 -6.80
CA LEU A 22 -16.18 14.29 -5.77
C LEU A 22 -16.82 15.52 -6.42
N LYS A 23 -18.13 15.68 -6.19
CA LYS A 23 -18.93 16.75 -6.81
C LYS A 23 -18.40 18.16 -6.53
N ASP A 24 -17.98 18.42 -5.30
CA ASP A 24 -17.54 19.74 -4.82
C ASP A 24 -16.02 19.79 -4.53
N GLY A 25 -15.27 18.79 -5.02
CA GLY A 25 -13.82 18.67 -4.84
C GLY A 25 -13.38 18.22 -3.44
N ILE A 26 -12.10 17.88 -3.29
CA ILE A 26 -11.58 17.30 -2.04
C ILE A 26 -11.55 18.27 -0.85
N SER A 27 -11.52 19.58 -1.09
CA SER A 27 -11.57 20.58 -0.01
C SER A 27 -12.95 20.74 0.63
N SER A 28 -13.98 20.12 0.05
CA SER A 28 -15.36 20.17 0.54
C SER A 28 -15.74 18.98 1.42
N VAL A 29 -14.93 17.91 1.42
CA VAL A 29 -15.24 16.67 2.14
C VAL A 29 -14.69 16.72 3.56
N SER A 30 -15.28 15.92 4.44
CA SER A 30 -14.76 15.75 5.79
C SER A 30 -13.39 15.07 5.79
N VAL A 31 -12.63 15.26 6.86
CA VAL A 31 -11.32 14.60 7.06
C VAL A 31 -11.42 13.07 6.92
N MET A 32 -12.51 12.46 7.38
CA MET A 32 -12.73 11.01 7.28
C MET A 32 -12.98 10.57 5.83
N GLU A 33 -13.72 11.37 5.05
CA GLU A 33 -13.93 11.12 3.63
C GLU A 33 -12.64 11.30 2.83
N GLU A 34 -11.84 12.31 3.15
CA GLU A 34 -10.51 12.52 2.56
C GLU A 34 -9.58 11.32 2.82
N GLU A 35 -9.54 10.81 4.06
CA GLU A 35 -8.81 9.58 4.39
C GLU A 35 -9.28 8.38 3.56
N ASN A 36 -10.60 8.21 3.41
CA ASN A 36 -11.18 7.13 2.63
C ASN A 36 -10.81 7.24 1.14
N VAL A 37 -10.78 8.46 0.59
CA VAL A 37 -10.34 8.74 -0.78
C VAL A 37 -8.88 8.33 -0.96
N ILE A 38 -7.99 8.71 -0.03
CA ILE A 38 -6.57 8.33 -0.08
C ILE A 38 -6.40 6.81 0.05
N VAL A 39 -7.07 6.17 1.01
CA VAL A 39 -7.00 4.72 1.22
C VAL A 39 -7.49 3.96 -0.02
N LYS A 40 -8.58 4.41 -0.64
CA LYS A 40 -9.10 3.81 -1.88
C LYS A 40 -8.12 4.00 -3.03
N ALA A 41 -7.57 5.20 -3.21
CA ALA A 41 -6.55 5.47 -4.22
C ALA A 41 -5.31 4.58 -4.06
N ILE A 42 -4.85 4.34 -2.83
CA ILE A 42 -3.75 3.41 -2.55
C ILE A 42 -4.11 1.98 -2.96
N LYS A 43 -5.29 1.49 -2.59
CA LYS A 43 -5.73 0.13 -2.97
C LYS A 43 -5.81 -0.04 -4.48
N ASP A 44 -6.42 0.94 -5.16
CA ASP A 44 -6.56 0.93 -6.61
C ASP A 44 -5.19 0.98 -7.29
N ALA A 45 -4.26 1.78 -6.79
CA ALA A 45 -2.91 1.88 -7.33
C ALA A 45 -2.13 0.57 -7.23
N PHE A 46 -2.25 -0.15 -6.10
CA PHE A 46 -1.66 -1.48 -5.96
C PHE A 46 -2.28 -2.47 -6.96
N ALA A 47 -3.61 -2.45 -7.13
CA ALA A 47 -4.29 -3.34 -8.07
C ALA A 47 -3.92 -3.06 -9.54
N VAL A 48 -3.89 -1.79 -9.94
CA VAL A 48 -3.47 -1.38 -11.29
C VAL A 48 -2.02 -1.77 -11.53
N THR A 49 -1.13 -1.48 -10.58
CA THR A 49 0.30 -1.81 -10.71
C THR A 49 0.53 -3.31 -10.80
N ASP A 50 -0.20 -4.12 -10.01
CA ASP A 50 -0.11 -5.58 -10.05
C ASP A 50 -0.59 -6.16 -11.39
N GLN A 51 -1.67 -5.61 -11.94
CA GLN A 51 -2.17 -6.01 -13.26
C GLN A 51 -1.17 -5.67 -14.36
N GLU A 52 -0.68 -4.42 -14.41
CA GLU A 52 0.32 -3.99 -15.39
C GLU A 52 1.62 -4.80 -15.29
N PHE A 53 2.09 -5.05 -14.06
CA PHE A 53 3.26 -5.88 -13.83
C PHE A 53 3.04 -7.32 -14.28
N SER A 54 1.87 -7.90 -13.99
CA SER A 54 1.53 -9.26 -14.39
C SER A 54 1.49 -9.43 -15.90
N ASP A 55 0.95 -8.46 -16.61
CA ASP A 55 0.91 -8.47 -18.08
C ASP A 55 2.31 -8.29 -18.67
N HIS A 56 3.08 -7.32 -18.17
CA HIS A 56 4.48 -7.14 -18.57
C HIS A 56 5.33 -8.38 -18.30
N ALA A 57 5.19 -8.99 -17.12
CA ALA A 57 5.91 -10.21 -16.75
C ALA A 57 5.55 -11.38 -17.68
N ARG A 58 4.27 -11.53 -18.05
CA ARG A 58 3.82 -12.55 -18.99
C ARG A 58 4.43 -12.35 -20.38
N GLU A 59 4.45 -11.12 -20.87
CA GLU A 59 5.03 -10.76 -22.18
C GLU A 59 6.54 -11.01 -22.24
N GLN A 60 7.25 -10.69 -21.16
CA GLN A 60 8.71 -10.88 -21.06
C GLN A 60 9.11 -12.29 -20.59
N GLY A 61 8.15 -13.17 -20.29
CA GLY A 61 8.40 -14.53 -19.81
C GLY A 61 8.97 -14.61 -18.39
N HIS A 62 8.84 -13.54 -17.60
CA HIS A 62 9.25 -13.50 -16.20
C HIS A 62 8.31 -14.33 -15.32
N LYS A 63 8.85 -14.97 -14.29
CA LYS A 63 8.11 -15.85 -13.35
C LYS A 63 8.28 -15.45 -11.89
N ASP A 64 9.06 -14.43 -11.64
CA ASP A 64 9.28 -13.84 -10.33
C ASP A 64 8.18 -12.83 -10.00
N GLY A 65 8.05 -12.54 -8.71
CA GLY A 65 7.19 -11.50 -8.18
C GLY A 65 8.00 -10.50 -7.38
N SER A 66 7.35 -9.44 -6.92
CA SER A 66 7.96 -8.45 -6.05
C SER A 66 7.08 -8.20 -4.85
N THR A 67 7.71 -7.88 -3.72
CA THR A 67 7.03 -7.21 -2.62
C THR A 67 6.81 -5.73 -2.97
N ALA A 68 5.87 -5.08 -2.29
CA ALA A 68 5.63 -3.65 -2.41
C ALA A 68 5.31 -3.05 -1.04
N LEU A 69 6.00 -1.97 -0.69
CA LEU A 69 5.79 -1.20 0.52
C LEU A 69 5.70 0.28 0.17
N LEU A 70 4.57 0.90 0.48
CA LEU A 70 4.31 2.32 0.26
C LEU A 70 4.19 3.02 1.61
N VAL A 71 4.90 4.14 1.75
CA VAL A 71 4.73 5.09 2.85
C VAL A 71 4.39 6.44 2.23
N LEU A 72 3.19 6.93 2.50
CA LEU A 72 2.70 8.22 2.02
C LEU A 72 2.53 9.17 3.20
N LEU A 73 3.26 10.28 3.17
CA LEU A 73 3.07 11.41 4.09
C LEU A 73 2.12 12.41 3.45
N ALA A 74 0.94 12.57 4.03
CA ALA A 74 -0.05 13.55 3.60
C ALA A 74 -0.21 14.64 4.66
N HIS A 75 -0.35 15.89 4.23
CA HIS A 75 -0.49 17.07 5.08
C HIS A 75 -1.73 17.87 4.67
N GLY A 76 -2.16 18.83 5.49
CA GLY A 76 -3.29 19.71 5.16
C GLY A 76 -4.66 19.23 5.65
N PHE A 77 -4.72 18.11 6.40
CA PHE A 77 -5.93 17.70 7.13
C PHE A 77 -6.26 18.71 8.23
N GLU A 78 -7.54 18.98 8.49
CA GLU A 78 -7.97 19.99 9.47
C GLU A 78 -7.21 19.94 10.81
N ALA A 79 -6.67 21.08 11.22
CA ALA A 79 -6.42 21.38 12.62
C ALA A 79 -6.78 22.84 12.91
N LEU A 80 -7.24 23.08 14.13
CA LEU A 80 -7.28 24.38 14.83
C LEU A 80 -6.08 25.27 14.46
N PRO A 81 -6.20 26.62 14.53
CA PRO A 81 -5.43 27.57 13.74
C PRO A 81 -3.94 27.44 14.03
N THR A 82 -3.28 26.58 13.27
CA THR A 82 -1.85 26.37 13.30
C THR A 82 -1.36 26.65 11.90
N GLN A 83 -0.24 27.35 11.81
CA GLN A 83 0.32 27.81 10.55
C GLN A 83 0.63 26.59 9.67
N SER A 84 0.12 26.58 8.43
CA SER A 84 0.36 25.48 7.50
C SER A 84 1.84 25.34 7.20
N SER A 85 2.34 24.10 7.21
CA SER A 85 3.69 23.79 6.71
C SER A 85 3.74 23.77 5.18
N VAL A 86 2.61 23.90 4.49
CA VAL A 86 2.52 23.87 3.02
C VAL A 86 1.80 25.12 2.47
N PRO A 87 2.45 25.86 1.55
CA PRO A 87 1.85 27.04 0.92
C PRO A 87 0.51 26.71 0.25
N GLY A 88 -0.54 27.50 0.54
CA GLY A 88 -1.86 27.34 -0.07
C GLY A 88 -2.79 26.34 0.62
N CYS A 89 -2.30 25.55 1.59
CA CYS A 89 -3.15 24.68 2.41
C CYS A 89 -3.47 25.37 3.76
N LYS A 90 -4.66 25.10 4.32
CA LYS A 90 -4.90 25.39 5.74
C LYS A 90 -4.04 24.43 6.58
N GLY A 91 -3.46 24.92 7.68
CA GLY A 91 -2.57 24.12 8.52
C GLY A 91 -3.31 23.02 9.27
N GLY A 92 -2.57 21.98 9.63
CA GLY A 92 -3.14 20.67 9.85
C GLY A 92 -2.21 19.63 10.48
N VAL A 93 -2.78 18.54 10.99
CA VAL A 93 -2.01 17.38 11.45
C VAL A 93 -1.64 16.52 10.24
N ALA A 94 -0.34 16.35 9.98
CA ALA A 94 0.13 15.41 8.96
C ALA A 94 -0.26 13.97 9.32
N LYS A 95 -0.68 13.21 8.32
CA LYS A 95 -1.03 11.79 8.44
C LYS A 95 -0.05 10.94 7.65
N LEU A 96 0.24 9.77 8.18
CA LEU A 96 1.10 8.77 7.56
C LEU A 96 0.24 7.58 7.16
N PHE A 97 0.14 7.34 5.85
CA PHE A 97 -0.52 6.16 5.30
C PHE A 97 0.56 5.13 4.93
N VAL A 98 0.31 3.87 5.26
CA VAL A 98 1.26 2.79 5.01
C VAL A 98 0.50 1.61 4.42
N ALA A 99 0.99 1.10 3.29
CA ALA A 99 0.46 -0.08 2.64
C ALA A 99 1.58 -1.07 2.36
N ASN A 100 1.34 -2.34 2.70
CA ASN A 100 2.29 -3.42 2.53
C ASN A 100 1.66 -4.57 1.76
N CYS A 101 2.37 -5.07 0.75
CA CYS A 101 2.06 -6.30 0.05
C CYS A 101 3.33 -7.15 -0.01
N GLY A 102 3.44 -8.12 0.89
CA GLY A 102 4.59 -9.01 0.99
C GLY A 102 5.22 -8.98 2.37
N ASP A 103 6.49 -9.39 2.44
CA ASP A 103 7.19 -9.57 3.71
C ASP A 103 8.19 -8.45 4.03
N CYS A 104 8.11 -7.33 3.31
CA CYS A 104 8.75 -6.09 3.69
C CYS A 104 8.16 -5.52 4.99
N ARG A 105 8.94 -4.63 5.62
CA ARG A 105 8.56 -4.00 6.88
C ARG A 105 8.82 -2.50 6.87
N ALA A 106 7.80 -1.71 7.21
CA ALA A 106 7.98 -0.31 7.56
C ALA A 106 8.18 -0.15 9.07
N ILE A 107 9.17 0.68 9.43
CA ILE A 107 9.39 1.17 10.79
C ILE A 107 9.43 2.70 10.77
N VAL A 108 8.94 3.32 11.82
CA VAL A 108 9.12 4.76 12.07
C VAL A 108 9.86 4.97 13.37
N VAL A 109 10.80 5.91 13.38
CA VAL A 109 11.49 6.35 14.59
C VAL A 109 10.90 7.69 15.01
N ARG A 110 10.24 7.74 16.17
CA ARG A 110 9.66 8.96 16.74
C ARG A 110 10.02 9.08 18.22
N GLY A 111 10.57 10.23 18.61
CA GLY A 111 10.96 10.46 20.01
C GLY A 111 11.99 9.45 20.52
N ARG A 112 12.99 9.11 19.70
CA ARG A 112 14.03 8.10 20.00
C ARG A 112 13.50 6.67 20.22
N LYS A 113 12.27 6.37 19.80
CA LYS A 113 11.67 5.02 19.86
C LYS A 113 11.30 4.56 18.45
N ALA A 114 11.76 3.37 18.07
CA ALA A 114 11.33 2.70 16.85
C ALA A 114 9.96 2.03 17.06
N ARG A 115 9.07 2.16 16.07
CA ARG A 115 7.75 1.54 16.05
C ARG A 115 7.54 0.87 14.70
N ARG A 116 7.07 -0.37 14.72
CA ARG A 116 6.65 -1.10 13.51
C ARG A 116 5.34 -0.51 13.00
N LEU A 117 5.25 -0.30 11.69
CA LEU A 117 4.07 0.25 11.02
C LEU A 117 3.28 -0.78 10.21
N THR A 118 3.93 -1.86 9.78
CA THR A 118 3.30 -2.90 8.96
C THR A 118 3.48 -4.27 9.57
N GLU A 119 2.54 -5.16 9.26
CA GLU A 119 2.70 -6.58 9.50
C GLU A 119 3.21 -7.27 8.23
N ASP A 120 4.22 -8.11 8.39
CA ASP A 120 4.82 -8.86 7.28
C ASP A 120 3.87 -10.00 6.90
N HIS A 121 3.59 -10.16 5.61
CA HIS A 121 2.77 -11.28 5.09
C HIS A 121 3.64 -12.53 4.99
N LYS A 122 3.78 -13.23 6.12
CA LYS A 122 4.54 -14.46 6.23
C LYS A 122 3.62 -15.69 6.07
N PRO A 123 3.92 -16.66 5.18
CA PRO A 123 3.04 -17.78 4.89
C PRO A 123 2.67 -18.64 6.11
N GLU A 124 3.54 -18.72 7.12
CA GLU A 124 3.35 -19.46 8.36
C GLU A 124 2.40 -18.80 9.36
N ARG A 125 2.00 -17.54 9.13
CA ARG A 125 0.95 -16.92 9.93
C ARG A 125 -0.38 -17.59 9.63
N ARG A 126 -1.17 -17.86 10.68
CA ARG A 126 -2.44 -18.60 10.56
C ARG A 126 -3.45 -17.92 9.64
N ASP A 127 -3.56 -16.60 9.72
CA ASP A 127 -4.44 -15.79 8.86
C ASP A 127 -4.00 -15.86 7.39
N GLU A 128 -2.69 -15.76 7.14
CA GLU A 128 -2.13 -15.80 5.78
C GLU A 128 -2.18 -17.21 5.17
N THR A 129 -1.88 -18.25 5.94
CA THR A 129 -2.08 -19.64 5.55
C THR A 129 -3.54 -19.88 5.13
N ALA A 130 -4.49 -19.42 5.95
CA ALA A 130 -5.92 -19.59 5.66
C ALA A 130 -6.34 -18.83 4.38
N ARG A 131 -5.83 -17.61 4.18
CA ARG A 131 -6.06 -16.83 2.96
C ARG A 131 -5.52 -17.55 1.72
N ILE A 132 -4.29 -18.04 1.77
CA ILE A 132 -3.63 -18.77 0.68
C ILE A 132 -4.41 -20.04 0.34
N GLN A 133 -4.79 -20.83 1.34
CA GLN A 133 -5.56 -22.07 1.15
C GLN A 133 -6.95 -21.80 0.58
N LYS A 134 -7.64 -20.77 1.06
CA LYS A 134 -8.94 -20.33 0.53
C LYS A 134 -8.86 -19.92 -0.94
N ALA A 135 -7.73 -19.34 -1.36
CA ALA A 135 -7.45 -18.99 -2.75
C ALA A 135 -7.00 -20.19 -3.61
N GLY A 136 -6.99 -21.41 -3.07
CA GLY A 136 -6.56 -22.63 -3.78
C GLY A 136 -5.05 -22.86 -3.81
N GLY A 137 -4.28 -22.02 -3.12
CA GLY A 137 -2.84 -22.21 -2.93
C GLY A 137 -2.50 -23.20 -1.81
N ILE A 138 -1.21 -23.48 -1.66
CA ILE A 138 -0.64 -24.28 -0.57
C ILE A 138 0.58 -23.58 0.02
N VAL A 139 0.79 -23.79 1.32
CA VAL A 139 1.98 -23.36 2.05
C VAL A 139 2.84 -24.60 2.29
N ILE A 140 4.10 -24.56 1.86
CA ILE A 140 5.07 -25.65 2.00
C ILE A 140 6.21 -25.14 2.86
N GLN A 141 6.53 -25.87 3.93
CA GLN A 141 7.76 -25.66 4.68
C GLN A 141 8.84 -26.60 4.14
N ASP A 142 9.97 -26.03 3.74
CA ASP A 142 11.16 -26.82 3.45
C ASP A 142 11.78 -27.28 4.78
N MET A 143 11.74 -28.60 5.04
CA MET A 143 12.20 -29.18 6.30
C MET A 143 13.72 -29.06 6.51
N ASN A 144 14.50 -28.86 5.44
CA ASN A 144 15.95 -28.72 5.53
C ASN A 144 16.36 -27.28 5.84
N THR A 145 15.63 -26.30 5.31
CA THR A 145 15.98 -24.87 5.45
C THR A 145 15.08 -24.09 6.42
N GLY A 146 13.93 -24.66 6.79
CA GLY A 146 12.89 -23.99 7.58
C GLY A 146 12.12 -22.91 6.79
N ILE A 147 12.41 -22.72 5.51
CA ILE A 147 11.82 -21.68 4.67
C ILE A 147 10.40 -22.07 4.24
N PHE A 148 9.45 -21.15 4.42
CA PHE A 148 8.09 -21.30 3.91
C PHE A 148 7.97 -20.77 2.49
N ARG A 149 7.26 -21.51 1.64
CA ARG A 149 7.00 -21.20 0.24
C ARG A 149 5.51 -21.29 -0.05
N VAL A 150 5.04 -20.46 -0.97
CA VAL A 150 3.68 -20.51 -1.50
C VAL A 150 3.70 -21.17 -2.87
N ALA A 151 2.80 -22.11 -3.10
CA ALA A 151 2.62 -22.75 -4.41
C ALA A 151 1.15 -22.78 -4.82
N ARG A 152 0.89 -22.86 -6.12
CA ARG A 152 -0.47 -23.07 -6.66
C ARG A 152 -0.72 -24.57 -6.76
N LYS A 153 -1.92 -25.03 -6.44
CA LYS A 153 -2.34 -26.38 -6.84
C LYS A 153 -2.38 -26.42 -8.37
N LYS A 154 -1.71 -27.41 -8.96
CA LYS A 154 -1.85 -27.74 -10.38
C LYS A 154 -3.25 -28.27 -10.65
#